data_AF-A0A1T2Y1Y3-F1
#
_entry.id   AF-A0A1T2Y1Y3-F1
#
_cell.length_a   1.000
_cell.length_b   1.000
_cell.length_c   1.000
_cell.angle_alpha   90.00
_cell.angle_beta   90.00
_cell.angle_gamma   90.00
#
_symmetry.space_group_name_H-M   'P 1'
#
loop_
_entity.id
_entity.type
_entity.pdbx_description
1 polymer ?
#
loop_
_entity_poly.entity_id
_entity_poly.type
_entity_poly.pdbx_seq_one_letter_code
_entity_poly.pdbx_strand_id
1 'polypeptide(L)'
;MEIEMTPLPSGLLQQLDNVGCTVPKQCYANCLAAVTNYLLAEKYVLCFVEIESGEKLGHAVIKIDGNYYDPTLELQAPRKVKYWWHSEYTKTELRDFVKAQHKDIVPKNGGIEVFPPSLRQDGTVVCEEVTA
;
A
#
# COMPACT_ATOMS: atom_id res chain seq x y z
N MET A 1 13.98 -7.13 -5.68
CA MET A 1 15.07 -6.38 -5.00
C MET A 1 14.68 -6.25 -3.53
N GLU A 2 15.58 -6.52 -2.58
CA GLU A 2 15.27 -6.25 -1.15
C GLU A 2 15.22 -4.74 -0.93
N ILE A 3 14.25 -4.25 -0.14
CA ILE A 3 14.11 -2.85 0.24
C ILE A 3 14.12 -2.72 1.76
N GLU A 4 14.73 -1.65 2.24
CA GLU A 4 14.79 -1.33 3.67
C GLU A 4 13.64 -0.38 4.02
N MET A 5 12.89 -0.72 5.07
CA MET A 5 11.89 0.18 5.63
C MET A 5 12.58 1.20 6.52
N THR A 6 12.24 2.46 6.34
CA THR A 6 12.61 3.54 7.26
C THR A 6 11.60 3.58 8.39
N PRO A 7 12.02 3.75 9.66
CA PRO A 7 11.08 3.92 10.76
C PRO A 7 10.10 5.05 10.49
N LEU A 8 8.82 4.80 10.73
CA LEU A 8 7.76 5.76 10.47
C LEU A 8 7.93 6.99 11.40
N PRO A 9 8.19 8.19 10.84
CA PRO A 9 8.35 9.39 11.67
C PRO A 9 7.06 9.67 12.45
N SER A 10 7.16 10.07 13.72
CA SER A 10 6.00 10.26 14.59
C SER A 10 4.97 11.27 14.03
N GLY A 11 5.44 12.31 13.34
CA GLY A 11 4.55 13.27 12.65
C GLY A 11 3.77 12.64 11.50
N LEU A 12 4.42 11.79 10.69
CA LEU A 12 3.77 11.07 9.61
C LEU A 12 2.79 10.02 10.14
N LEU A 13 3.18 9.28 11.17
CA LEU A 13 2.30 8.34 11.87
C LEU A 13 1.01 9.03 12.33
N GLN A 14 1.14 10.17 13.03
CA GLN A 14 -0.02 10.91 13.49
C GLN A 14 -0.94 11.37 12.34
N GLN A 15 -0.35 11.81 11.22
CA GLN A 15 -1.14 12.18 10.04
C GLN A 15 -1.89 10.99 9.45
N LEU A 16 -1.24 9.83 9.33
CA LEU A 16 -1.84 8.59 8.82
C LEU A 16 -2.94 8.07 9.75
N ASP A 17 -2.70 8.08 11.07
CA ASP A 17 -3.68 7.66 12.09
C ASP A 17 -4.95 8.52 12.02
N ASN A 18 -4.80 9.85 11.92
CA ASN A 18 -5.91 10.80 11.89
C ASN A 18 -6.87 10.57 10.72
N VAL A 19 -6.38 9.97 9.63
CA VAL A 19 -7.15 9.71 8.40
C VAL A 19 -7.46 8.23 8.21
N GLY A 20 -7.16 7.40 9.22
CA GLY A 20 -7.45 5.96 9.21
C GLY A 20 -6.57 5.15 8.25
N CYS A 21 -5.37 5.61 7.92
CA CYS A 21 -4.42 4.89 7.04
C CYS A 21 -3.49 3.93 7.78
N THR A 22 -3.84 3.51 9.00
CA THR A 22 -3.06 2.60 9.85
C THR A 22 -3.86 1.39 10.32
N VAL A 23 -5.00 1.13 9.69
CA VAL A 23 -5.91 0.03 10.08
C VAL A 23 -5.20 -1.33 9.92
N PRO A 24 -5.29 -2.20 10.94
CA PRO A 24 -4.74 -3.54 10.88
C PRO A 24 -5.23 -4.35 9.68
N LYS A 25 -4.32 -5.12 9.07
CA LYS A 25 -4.59 -6.00 7.91
C LYS A 25 -5.16 -5.32 6.66
N GLN A 26 -5.08 -3.98 6.57
CA GLN A 26 -5.60 -3.19 5.46
C GLN A 26 -4.49 -2.51 4.66
N CYS A 27 -3.32 -3.15 4.48
CA CYS A 27 -2.13 -2.52 3.89
C CYS A 27 -2.37 -1.91 2.51
N TYR A 28 -3.10 -2.62 1.64
CA TYR A 28 -3.44 -2.14 0.31
C TYR A 28 -4.36 -0.91 0.34
N ALA A 29 -5.38 -0.91 1.19
CA ALA A 29 -6.32 0.20 1.32
C ALA A 29 -5.68 1.43 1.98
N ASN A 30 -4.94 1.21 3.08
CA ASN A 30 -4.19 2.24 3.79
C ASN A 30 -3.24 2.99 2.85
N CYS A 31 -2.40 2.25 2.11
CA CYS A 31 -1.42 2.84 1.22
C CYS A 31 -2.08 3.53 0.02
N LEU A 32 -3.18 2.96 -0.51
CA LEU A 32 -3.92 3.59 -1.60
C LEU A 32 -4.45 4.96 -1.16
N ALA A 33 -5.18 4.99 -0.04
CA ALA A 33 -5.78 6.22 0.49
C ALA A 33 -4.72 7.28 0.83
N ALA A 34 -3.59 6.88 1.42
CA ALA A 34 -2.48 7.79 1.70
C ALA A 34 -1.94 8.48 0.44
N VAL A 35 -1.84 7.75 -0.68
CA VAL A 35 -1.31 8.26 -1.96
C VAL A 35 -2.38 8.99 -2.79
N THR A 36 -3.65 8.59 -2.71
CA THR A 36 -4.70 9.13 -3.58
C THR A 36 -5.52 10.23 -2.92
N ASN A 37 -5.98 10.01 -1.69
CA ASN A 37 -6.98 10.85 -1.03
C ASN A 37 -6.33 11.95 -0.22
N TYR A 38 -5.36 11.56 0.58
CA TYR A 38 -4.76 12.44 1.58
C TYR A 38 -3.43 13.05 1.11
N LEU A 39 -2.86 12.52 0.02
CA LEU A 39 -1.60 12.99 -0.57
C LEU A 39 -0.47 13.04 0.46
N LEU A 40 -0.48 12.09 1.40
CA LEU A 40 0.54 11.94 2.45
C LEU A 40 1.77 11.19 1.92
N ALA A 41 1.68 10.59 0.74
CA ALA A 41 2.79 9.93 0.08
C ALA A 41 2.80 10.10 -1.44
N GLU A 42 3.98 9.98 -2.03
CA GLU A 42 4.21 10.16 -3.47
C GLU A 42 3.91 8.89 -4.27
N LYS A 43 4.28 7.73 -3.71
CA LYS A 43 4.11 6.44 -4.38
C LYS A 43 3.44 5.42 -3.50
N TYR A 44 2.61 4.63 -4.16
CA TYR A 44 2.12 3.35 -3.70
C TYR A 44 3.09 2.27 -4.16
N VAL A 45 3.59 1.44 -3.25
CA VAL A 45 4.60 0.43 -3.56
C VAL A 45 4.06 -0.94 -3.21
N LEU A 46 4.07 -1.83 -4.20
CA LEU A 46 3.83 -3.25 -4.00
C LEU A 46 5.15 -3.96 -3.70
N CYS A 47 5.11 -4.81 -2.69
CA CYS A 47 6.23 -5.61 -2.27
C CYS A 47 5.75 -6.94 -1.70
N PHE A 48 6.65 -7.91 -1.61
CA PHE A 48 6.42 -9.09 -0.78
C PHE A 48 7.05 -8.89 0.59
N VAL A 49 6.33 -9.29 1.64
CA VAL A 49 6.91 -9.49 2.97
C VAL A 49 7.26 -10.96 3.15
N GLU A 50 8.52 -11.21 3.51
CA GLU A 50 8.99 -12.55 3.87
C GLU A 50 8.89 -12.70 5.39
N ILE A 51 8.02 -13.62 5.81
CA ILE A 51 7.83 -13.98 7.21
C ILE A 51 8.83 -15.07 7.63
N GLU A 52 8.91 -15.38 8.92
CA GLU A 52 9.92 -16.31 9.46
C GLU A 52 9.88 -17.73 8.86
N SER A 53 8.74 -18.17 8.32
CA SER A 53 8.62 -19.44 7.61
C SER A 53 9.31 -19.46 6.24
N GLY A 54 9.78 -18.30 5.75
CA GLY A 54 10.28 -18.10 4.38
C GLY A 54 9.18 -17.87 3.35
N GLU A 55 7.91 -17.89 3.78
CA GLU A 55 6.78 -17.58 2.90
C GLU A 55 6.76 -16.08 2.55
N LYS A 56 6.46 -15.79 1.27
CA LYS A 56 6.32 -14.43 0.75
C LYS A 56 4.86 -14.09 0.54
N LEU A 57 4.38 -13.10 1.28
CA LEU A 57 3.01 -12.60 1.18
C LEU A 57 3.02 -11.23 0.50
N GLY A 58 2.04 -10.98 -0.38
CA GLY A 58 1.90 -9.66 -0.98
C GLY A 58 1.55 -8.61 0.08
N HIS A 59 2.08 -7.41 -0.11
CA HIS A 59 1.93 -6.29 0.81
C HIS A 59 2.06 -4.96 0.06
N ALA A 60 1.59 -3.89 0.68
CA ALA A 60 1.79 -2.53 0.19
C ALA A 60 2.41 -1.63 1.25
N VAL A 61 3.29 -0.74 0.79
CA VAL A 61 3.97 0.30 1.55
C VAL A 61 3.90 1.62 0.79
N ILE A 62 4.27 2.72 1.45
CA ILE A 62 4.31 4.05 0.82
C ILE A 62 5.75 4.52 0.64
N LYS A 63 5.98 5.40 -0.34
CA LYS A 63 7.30 6.04 -0.57
C LYS A 63 7.19 7.56 -0.52
N ILE A 64 8.14 8.18 0.17
CA ILE A 64 8.27 9.65 0.32
C ILE A 64 9.75 9.98 0.28
N ASP A 65 10.17 10.92 -0.56
CA ASP A 65 11.56 11.38 -0.67
C ASP A 65 12.59 10.23 -0.78
N GLY A 66 12.22 9.17 -1.51
CA GLY A 66 13.07 7.99 -1.72
C GLY A 66 13.05 6.93 -0.60
N ASN A 67 12.44 7.23 0.55
CA ASN A 67 12.33 6.31 1.69
C ASN A 67 11.03 5.51 1.63
N TYR A 68 11.06 4.28 2.12
CA TYR A 68 9.90 3.38 2.19
C TYR A 68 9.38 3.30 3.63
N TYR A 69 8.06 3.32 3.79
CA TYR A 69 7.40 3.30 5.08
C TYR A 69 6.23 2.33 5.09
N ASP A 70 6.10 1.56 6.16
CA ASP A 70 5.02 0.60 6.32
C ASP A 70 3.98 1.10 7.33
N PRO A 71 2.87 1.70 6.88
CA PRO A 71 1.86 2.25 7.78
C PRO A 71 1.01 1.16 8.45
N THR A 72 1.23 -0.12 8.14
CA THR A 72 0.42 -1.24 8.62
C THR A 72 1.24 -2.21 9.47
N LEU A 73 2.20 -2.94 8.90
CA LEU A 73 2.90 -3.99 9.63
C LEU A 73 3.90 -3.43 10.64
N GLU A 74 4.54 -2.28 10.41
CA GLU A 74 5.47 -1.69 11.39
C GLU A 74 4.80 -1.48 12.76
N LEU A 75 3.52 -1.13 12.75
CA LEU A 75 2.71 -0.88 13.95
C LEU A 75 2.19 -2.17 14.60
N GLN A 76 2.24 -3.30 13.88
CA GLN A 76 1.63 -4.57 14.30
C GLN A 76 2.64 -5.69 14.52
N ALA A 77 3.85 -5.59 13.95
CA ALA A 77 4.81 -6.68 13.92
C ALA A 77 5.81 -6.55 15.09
N PRO A 78 5.78 -7.47 16.06
CA PRO A 78 6.82 -7.55 17.09
C PRO A 78 8.13 -8.17 16.57
N ARG A 79 8.24 -8.49 15.27
CA ARG A 79 9.33 -9.28 14.67
C ARG A 79 9.86 -8.62 13.40
N LYS A 80 11.17 -8.79 13.15
CA LYS A 80 11.82 -8.32 11.93
C LYS A 80 11.33 -9.13 10.73
N VAL A 81 10.74 -8.44 9.74
CA VAL A 81 10.36 -9.00 8.44
C VAL A 81 11.24 -8.39 7.34
N LYS A 82 11.41 -9.11 6.23
CA LYS A 82 12.11 -8.59 5.05
C LYS A 82 11.13 -8.18 3.98
N TYR A 83 11.45 -7.11 3.26
CA TYR A 83 10.61 -6.56 2.21
C TYR A 83 11.30 -6.72 0.86
N TRP A 84 10.56 -7.22 -0.12
CA TRP A 84 11.04 -7.44 -1.48
C TRP A 84 10.20 -6.61 -2.45
N TRP A 85 10.79 -5.56 -3.00
CA TRP A 85 10.16 -4.69 -3.97
C TRP A 85 9.66 -5.44 -5.20
N HIS A 86 8.45 -5.08 -5.66
CA HIS A 86 7.82 -5.59 -6.88
C HIS A 86 7.50 -4.48 -7.88
N SER A 87 6.73 -3.46 -7.49
CA SER A 87 6.35 -2.35 -8.36
C SER A 87 6.02 -1.09 -7.57
N GLU A 88 6.08 0.07 -8.21
CA GLU A 88 5.64 1.34 -7.62
C GLU A 88 4.74 2.11 -8.59
N TYR A 89 3.79 2.86 -8.04
CA TYR A 89 2.79 3.61 -8.80
C TYR A 89 2.62 4.99 -8.18
N THR A 90 2.57 6.00 -9.03
CA THR A 90 2.02 7.32 -8.71
C THR A 90 0.52 7.25 -8.56
N LYS A 91 -0.08 8.30 -7.97
CA LYS A 91 -1.53 8.51 -7.96
C LYS A 91 -2.18 8.37 -9.35
N THR A 92 -1.55 8.92 -10.39
CA THR A 92 -2.08 8.86 -11.77
C THR A 92 -2.06 7.43 -12.29
N GLU A 93 -0.96 6.70 -12.08
CA GLU A 93 -0.84 5.31 -12.52
C GLU A 93 -1.82 4.38 -11.80
N LEU A 94 -2.04 4.58 -10.49
CA LEU A 94 -3.06 3.85 -9.73
C LEU A 94 -4.45 4.06 -10.33
N ARG A 95 -4.81 5.31 -10.61
CA ARG A 95 -6.10 5.66 -11.20
C ARG A 95 -6.29 5.00 -12.56
N ASP A 96 -5.28 5.04 -13.40
CA ASP A 96 -5.36 4.49 -14.75
C ASP A 96 -5.38 2.95 -14.72
N PHE A 97 -4.67 2.33 -13.78
CA PHE A 97 -4.68 0.89 -13.55
C PHE A 97 -6.05 0.37 -13.09
N VAL A 98 -6.65 1.01 -12.07
CA VAL A 98 -7.99 0.64 -11.58
C VAL A 98 -9.03 0.78 -12.69
N LYS A 99 -9.00 1.89 -13.44
CA LYS A 99 -9.91 2.10 -14.60
C LYS A 99 -9.75 1.06 -15.69
N ALA A 100 -8.54 0.56 -15.94
CA ALA A 100 -8.30 -0.44 -16.96
C ALA A 100 -8.95 -1.79 -16.61
N GLN A 101 -8.88 -2.19 -15.33
CA GLN A 101 -9.48 -3.44 -14.85
C GLN A 101 -10.99 -3.32 -14.60
N HIS A 102 -11.45 -2.12 -14.22
CA HIS A 102 -12.83 -1.85 -13.86
C HIS A 102 -13.39 -0.65 -14.64
N LYS A 103 -13.60 -0.86 -15.94
CA LYS A 103 -13.98 0.18 -16.91
C LYS A 103 -15.30 0.90 -16.57
N ASP A 104 -16.18 0.24 -15.84
CA ASP A 104 -17.51 0.74 -15.49
C ASP A 104 -17.56 1.44 -14.11
N ILE A 105 -16.44 1.50 -13.38
CA ILE A 105 -16.37 2.28 -12.14
C ILE A 105 -16.39 3.76 -12.51
N VAL A 106 -17.53 4.40 -12.28
CA VAL A 106 -17.65 5.84 -12.24
C VAL A 106 -17.10 6.29 -10.89
N PRO A 107 -15.92 6.94 -10.83
CA PRO A 107 -15.37 7.37 -9.56
C PRO A 107 -16.32 8.45 -9.01
N LYS A 108 -17.09 8.16 -7.95
CA LYS A 108 -17.74 9.25 -7.20
C LYS A 108 -16.60 10.15 -6.68
N ASN A 109 -16.59 11.41 -7.12
CA ASN A 109 -15.57 12.39 -6.77
C ASN A 109 -14.11 12.02 -7.14
N GLY A 110 -13.89 11.09 -8.08
CA GLY A 110 -12.52 10.66 -8.43
C GLY A 110 -11.99 9.47 -7.61
N GLY A 111 -12.78 8.91 -6.68
CA GLY A 111 -12.36 7.81 -5.80
C GLY A 111 -12.22 6.46 -6.52
N ILE A 112 -11.03 5.86 -6.44
CA ILE A 112 -10.70 4.49 -6.88
C ILE A 112 -10.57 3.52 -5.69
N GLU A 113 -11.09 3.97 -4.54
CA GLU A 113 -10.61 3.61 -3.19
C GLU A 113 -11.02 2.24 -2.69
N VAL A 114 -12.07 1.67 -3.29
CA VAL A 114 -12.56 0.34 -2.94
C VAL A 114 -11.83 -0.78 -3.68
N PHE A 115 -11.03 -0.49 -4.71
CA PHE A 115 -10.33 -1.52 -5.51
C PHE A 115 -8.81 -1.30 -5.55
N PRO A 116 -8.10 -1.40 -4.42
CA PRO A 116 -6.65 -1.26 -4.43
C PRO A 116 -5.99 -2.36 -5.28
N PRO A 117 -4.89 -2.02 -6.00
CA PRO A 117 -4.04 -3.03 -6.60
C PRO A 117 -3.42 -3.93 -5.53
N SER A 118 -3.79 -5.19 -5.49
CA SER A 118 -3.28 -6.22 -4.57
C SER A 118 -2.24 -7.09 -5.28
N LEU A 119 -1.16 -7.43 -4.59
CA LEU A 119 -0.14 -8.37 -5.06
C LEU A 119 -0.48 -9.78 -4.60
N ARG A 120 -0.72 -10.70 -5.53
CA ARG A 120 -0.92 -12.11 -5.23
C ARG A 120 0.41 -12.83 -5.06
N GLN A 121 0.37 -14.01 -4.44
CA GLN A 121 1.56 -14.83 -4.18
C GLN A 121 2.32 -15.23 -5.46
N ASP A 122 1.62 -15.33 -6.59
CA ASP A 122 2.21 -15.64 -7.90
C ASP A 122 2.84 -14.42 -8.61
N GLY A 123 2.80 -13.23 -7.98
CA GLY A 123 3.30 -11.97 -8.55
C GLY A 123 2.30 -11.25 -9.44
N THR A 124 1.09 -11.75 -9.60
CA THR A 124 0.05 -11.04 -10.35
C THR A 124 -0.50 -9.87 -9.53
N VAL A 125 -0.80 -8.77 -10.22
CA VAL A 125 -1.40 -7.58 -9.62
C VAL A 125 -2.84 -7.42 -10.10
N VAL A 126 -3.77 -7.41 -9.16
CA VAL A 126 -5.22 -7.36 -9.42
C VAL A 126 -5.88 -6.29 -8.57
N CYS A 127 -6.95 -5.65 -9.05
CA CYS A 127 -7.73 -4.71 -8.26
C CYS A 127 -8.90 -5.44 -7.60
N GLU A 128 -8.83 -5.67 -6.28
CA GLU A 128 -9.83 -6.43 -5.52
C GLU A 128 -10.63 -5.52 -4.59
N GLU A 129 -11.93 -5.81 -4.41
CA GLU A 129 -12.79 -5.00 -3.54
C GLU A 129 -12.38 -5.16 -2.07
N VAL A 130 -12.20 -4.04 -1.36
CA VAL A 130 -11.99 -4.05 0.09
C VAL A 130 -13.32 -4.37 0.77
N THR A 131 -13.49 -5.61 1.23
CA THR A 131 -14.61 -5.98 2.10
C THR A 131 -14.29 -5.57 3.54
N ALA A 132 -15.14 -4.72 4.13
CA ALA A 132 -15.07 -4.29 5.53
C ALA A 132 -15.29 -5.44 6.52
#